data_AF-A0A133VGY8-F1
#
_entry.id   AF-A0A133VGY8-F1
#
_cell.length_a   1.000
_cell.length_b   1.000
_cell.length_c   1.000
_cell.angle_alpha   90.00
_cell.angle_beta   90.00
_cell.angle_gamma   90.00
#
_symmetry.space_group_name_H-M   'P 1'
#
loop_
_entity.id
_entity.type
_entity.pdbx_description
1 polymer ?
#
loop_
_entity_poly.entity_id
_entity_poly.type
_entity_poly.pdbx_seq_one_letter_code
_entity_poly.pdbx_strand_id
1 'polypeptide(L)'
;MGRIDLHTHTLLSDGELLPTELASRAEELDHDVLGLTDHVGLSNLDDVVDQTVKAAERISESMDIDVIPGVELSYVPISLISDLAEEARGLGAKIIVVHGETMVEPVPPGTNIAALKCEDVDILAHPGIISQEEVELAENTGTYLEITSRRGHSLTNGRVVKLAGEIGAKLLVNTDAHSPDDLITYQESEAIALGAGCDEDALETILKDNPNSILEERV
;
A
#
# COMPACT_ATOMS: atom_id res chain seq x y z
N MET A 1 -10.58 7.28 -16.16
CA MET A 1 -9.47 6.95 -15.29
C MET A 1 -10.10 6.51 -14.00
N GLY A 2 -10.17 5.20 -13.86
CA GLY A 2 -10.66 4.49 -12.70
C GLY A 2 -9.74 4.62 -11.50
N ARG A 3 -10.03 3.83 -10.48
CA ARG A 3 -9.30 3.81 -9.21
C ARG A 3 -7.95 3.10 -9.36
N ILE A 4 -6.95 3.60 -8.63
CA ILE A 4 -5.67 2.93 -8.40
C ILE A 4 -5.66 2.51 -6.92
N ASP A 5 -5.50 1.23 -6.65
CA ASP A 5 -5.35 0.70 -5.29
C ASP A 5 -4.10 -0.16 -5.24
N LEU A 6 -3.12 0.23 -4.44
CA LEU A 6 -1.78 -0.38 -4.45
C LEU A 6 -1.51 -1.27 -3.22
N HIS A 7 -2.51 -1.50 -2.37
CA HIS A 7 -2.36 -2.33 -1.18
C HIS A 7 -3.58 -3.24 -1.01
N THR A 8 -3.46 -4.48 -1.50
CA THR A 8 -4.49 -5.52 -1.41
C THR A 8 -3.88 -6.91 -1.25
N HIS A 9 -4.63 -7.82 -0.63
CA HIS A 9 -4.18 -9.15 -0.23
C HIS A 9 -4.99 -10.25 -0.88
N THR A 10 -4.35 -11.40 -1.10
CA THR A 10 -4.93 -12.56 -1.78
C THR A 10 -4.70 -13.83 -0.95
N LEU A 11 -5.10 -14.98 -1.50
CA LEU A 11 -4.81 -16.29 -0.92
C LEU A 11 -3.32 -16.66 -0.89
N LEU A 12 -2.42 -15.80 -1.40
CA LEU A 12 -0.97 -16.00 -1.28
C LEU A 12 -0.46 -15.62 0.12
N SER A 13 -1.19 -14.81 0.89
CA SER A 13 -1.05 -14.67 2.35
C SER A 13 -2.34 -15.02 3.09
N ASP A 14 -3.17 -14.01 3.38
CA ASP A 14 -4.28 -14.03 4.32
C ASP A 14 -5.53 -13.30 3.78
N GLY A 15 -5.48 -12.85 2.53
CA GLY A 15 -6.67 -12.48 1.79
C GLY A 15 -7.57 -13.68 1.49
N GLU A 16 -8.84 -13.39 1.21
CA GLU A 16 -9.88 -14.41 1.01
C GLU A 16 -10.02 -14.85 -0.45
N LEU A 17 -9.38 -14.12 -1.39
CA LEU A 17 -9.61 -14.26 -2.83
C LEU A 17 -8.36 -14.70 -3.59
N LEU A 18 -8.58 -15.43 -4.68
CA LEU A 18 -7.53 -15.65 -5.68
C LEU A 18 -7.16 -14.30 -6.33
N PRO A 19 -5.89 -14.10 -6.76
CA PRO A 19 -5.49 -12.90 -7.51
C PRO A 19 -6.43 -12.57 -8.68
N THR A 20 -6.83 -13.58 -9.46
CA THR A 20 -7.74 -13.41 -10.60
C THR A 20 -9.16 -13.01 -10.19
N GLU A 21 -9.63 -13.50 -9.04
CA GLU A 21 -10.96 -13.16 -8.54
C GLU A 21 -10.98 -11.73 -7.97
N LEU A 22 -9.93 -11.35 -7.24
CA LEU A 22 -9.77 -9.99 -6.73
C LEU A 22 -9.73 -8.98 -7.88
N ALA A 23 -8.90 -9.23 -8.92
CA ALA A 23 -8.82 -8.38 -10.11
C ALA A 23 -10.17 -8.24 -10.82
N SER A 24 -10.92 -9.34 -10.99
CA SER A 24 -12.25 -9.29 -11.62
C SER A 24 -13.25 -8.45 -10.82
N ARG A 25 -13.20 -8.48 -9.49
CA ARG A 25 -14.07 -7.65 -8.65
C ARG A 25 -13.65 -6.18 -8.66
N ALA A 26 -12.34 -5.91 -8.73
CA ALA A 26 -11.83 -4.55 -8.87
C ALA A 26 -12.22 -3.91 -10.21
N GLU A 27 -12.17 -4.68 -11.31
CA GLU A 27 -12.62 -4.26 -12.65
C GLU A 27 -14.12 -3.88 -12.65
N GLU A 28 -14.98 -4.68 -11.99
CA GLU A 28 -16.40 -4.36 -11.81
C GLU A 28 -16.66 -3.09 -10.98
N LEU A 29 -15.66 -2.63 -10.21
CA LEU A 29 -15.69 -1.38 -9.44
C LEU A 29 -14.93 -0.23 -10.13
N ASP A 30 -14.66 -0.36 -11.44
CA ASP A 30 -13.94 0.62 -12.26
C ASP A 30 -12.53 0.94 -11.71
N HIS A 31 -11.76 -0.08 -11.29
CA HIS A 31 -10.32 0.09 -11.02
C HIS A 31 -9.54 -0.02 -12.33
N ASP A 32 -8.63 0.93 -12.56
CA ASP A 32 -7.67 0.86 -13.67
C ASP A 32 -6.44 0.04 -13.26
N VAL A 33 -6.01 0.16 -12.00
CA VAL A 33 -4.78 -0.46 -11.48
C VAL A 33 -5.02 -1.10 -10.11
N LEU A 34 -4.49 -2.31 -9.94
CA LEU A 34 -4.55 -3.08 -8.68
C LEU A 34 -3.17 -3.62 -8.29
N GLY A 35 -2.67 -3.25 -7.12
CA GLY A 35 -1.45 -3.80 -6.52
C GLY A 35 -1.77 -5.06 -5.72
N LEU A 36 -1.10 -6.18 -6.05
CA LEU A 36 -1.13 -7.39 -5.23
C LEU A 36 0.07 -7.35 -4.27
N THR A 37 -0.18 -7.18 -2.99
CA THR A 37 0.86 -6.91 -1.99
C THR A 37 0.70 -7.82 -0.78
N ASP A 38 0.54 -9.13 -1.05
CA ASP A 38 0.44 -10.15 -0.01
C ASP A 38 1.56 -10.05 1.03
N HIS A 39 1.22 -10.40 2.28
CA HIS A 39 2.16 -10.39 3.39
C HIS A 39 3.33 -11.37 3.17
N VAL A 40 4.56 -10.87 3.33
CA VAL A 40 5.79 -11.65 3.27
C VAL A 40 6.70 -11.42 4.48
N GLY A 41 7.51 -12.44 4.74
CA GLY A 41 8.58 -12.42 5.72
C GLY A 41 9.60 -13.52 5.43
N LEU A 42 10.35 -13.93 6.48
CA LEU A 42 11.52 -14.79 6.35
C LEU A 42 11.26 -16.18 5.73
N SER A 43 10.01 -16.65 5.70
CA SER A 43 9.68 -18.01 5.30
C SER A 43 9.05 -18.13 3.91
N ASN A 44 8.51 -17.04 3.37
CA ASN A 44 7.63 -17.10 2.20
C ASN A 44 7.97 -16.07 1.10
N LEU A 45 8.97 -15.20 1.31
CA LEU A 45 9.29 -14.11 0.38
C LEU A 45 9.46 -14.60 -1.07
N ASP A 46 10.38 -15.54 -1.31
CA ASP A 46 10.65 -16.09 -2.65
C ASP A 46 9.40 -16.62 -3.34
N ASP A 47 8.69 -17.52 -2.65
CA ASP A 47 7.53 -18.23 -3.21
C ASP A 47 6.35 -17.30 -3.47
N VAL A 48 6.12 -16.31 -2.59
CA VAL A 48 5.03 -15.34 -2.77
C VAL A 48 5.36 -14.38 -3.91
N VAL A 49 6.56 -13.78 -3.95
CA VAL A 49 6.92 -12.84 -5.03
C VAL A 49 6.85 -13.53 -6.40
N ASP A 50 7.41 -14.74 -6.54
CA ASP A 50 7.37 -15.48 -7.81
C ASP A 50 5.94 -15.77 -8.28
N GLN A 51 5.04 -16.14 -7.35
CA GLN A 51 3.64 -16.39 -7.66
C GLN A 51 2.88 -15.10 -8.00
N THR A 52 3.11 -14.03 -7.25
CA THR A 52 2.49 -12.71 -7.46
C THR A 52 2.89 -12.13 -8.82
N VAL A 53 4.17 -12.15 -9.18
CA VAL A 53 4.66 -11.68 -10.49
C VAL A 53 3.99 -12.46 -11.63
N LYS A 54 3.97 -13.79 -11.55
CA LYS A 54 3.32 -14.63 -12.58
C LYS A 54 1.83 -14.35 -12.69
N ALA A 55 1.14 -14.17 -11.57
CA ALA A 55 -0.30 -13.87 -11.58
C ALA A 55 -0.56 -12.49 -12.19
N ALA A 56 0.17 -11.46 -11.75
CA ALA A 56 0.03 -10.08 -12.18
C ALA A 56 0.25 -9.92 -13.71
N GLU A 57 1.33 -10.52 -14.24
CA GLU A 57 1.59 -10.51 -15.69
C GLU A 57 0.43 -11.13 -16.48
N ARG A 58 -0.03 -12.31 -16.05
CA ARG A 58 -1.09 -13.05 -16.76
C ARG A 58 -2.44 -12.37 -16.71
N ILE A 59 -2.76 -11.74 -15.57
CA ILE A 59 -4.01 -10.99 -15.40
C ILE A 59 -3.98 -9.76 -16.30
N SER A 60 -2.91 -8.95 -16.24
CA SER A 60 -2.77 -7.74 -17.06
C SER A 60 -2.77 -8.04 -18.56
N GLU A 61 -2.27 -9.21 -18.99
CA GLU A 61 -2.36 -9.67 -20.39
C GLU A 61 -3.78 -10.05 -20.83
N SER A 62 -4.66 -10.39 -19.88
CA SER A 62 -5.92 -11.12 -20.15
C SER A 62 -7.19 -10.36 -19.74
N MET A 63 -7.09 -9.28 -18.96
CA MET A 63 -8.21 -8.53 -18.37
C MET A 63 -8.02 -7.03 -18.62
N ASP A 64 -9.09 -6.21 -18.48
CA ASP A 64 -9.03 -4.75 -18.69
C ASP A 64 -8.66 -4.02 -17.38
N ILE A 65 -7.64 -4.54 -16.69
CA ILE A 65 -7.09 -3.98 -15.44
C ILE A 65 -5.59 -4.26 -15.37
N ASP A 66 -4.80 -3.25 -15.03
CA ASP A 66 -3.36 -3.41 -14.85
C ASP A 66 -3.07 -3.90 -13.42
N VAL A 67 -2.49 -5.08 -13.31
CA VAL A 67 -2.13 -5.67 -12.02
C VAL A 67 -0.64 -5.53 -11.78
N ILE A 68 -0.28 -4.90 -10.67
CA ILE A 68 1.10 -4.61 -10.30
C ILE A 68 1.56 -5.58 -9.22
N PRO A 69 2.63 -6.37 -9.46
CA PRO A 69 3.10 -7.28 -8.45
C PRO A 69 3.87 -6.52 -7.36
N GLY A 70 3.52 -6.74 -6.11
CA GLY A 70 4.20 -6.16 -4.96
C GLY A 70 4.20 -7.11 -3.77
N VAL A 71 4.60 -6.59 -2.62
CA VAL A 71 4.55 -7.29 -1.34
C VAL A 71 4.32 -6.32 -0.20
N GLU A 72 3.80 -6.82 0.91
CA GLU A 72 3.87 -6.14 2.20
C GLU A 72 4.81 -6.87 3.15
N LEU A 73 5.87 -6.20 3.61
CA LEU A 73 6.73 -6.72 4.67
C LEU A 73 6.00 -6.62 6.01
N SER A 74 5.61 -7.76 6.57
CA SER A 74 4.74 -7.83 7.75
C SER A 74 5.40 -8.58 8.89
N TYR A 75 5.45 -7.94 10.07
CA TYR A 75 6.04 -8.49 11.31
C TYR A 75 7.48 -9.03 11.18
N VAL A 76 8.25 -8.51 10.23
CA VAL A 76 9.67 -8.86 10.07
C VAL A 76 10.52 -8.19 11.15
N PRO A 77 11.65 -8.79 11.57
CA PRO A 77 12.58 -8.10 12.46
C PRO A 77 13.05 -6.78 11.86
N ILE A 78 13.01 -5.69 12.64
CA ILE A 78 13.33 -4.32 12.20
C ILE A 78 14.69 -4.26 11.46
N SER A 79 15.68 -5.01 11.94
CA SER A 79 17.02 -5.05 11.34
C SER A 79 17.08 -5.70 9.95
N LEU A 80 16.02 -6.40 9.54
CA LEU A 80 15.94 -7.13 8.27
C LEU A 80 15.00 -6.46 7.25
N ILE A 81 14.33 -5.36 7.60
CA ILE A 81 13.41 -4.67 6.68
C ILE A 81 14.14 -4.27 5.40
N SER A 82 15.34 -3.68 5.51
CA SER A 82 16.10 -3.26 4.34
C SER A 82 16.54 -4.43 3.46
N ASP A 83 17.06 -5.49 4.07
CA ASP A 83 17.56 -6.66 3.33
C ASP A 83 16.40 -7.37 2.59
N LEU A 84 15.24 -7.51 3.24
CA LEU A 84 14.06 -8.15 2.65
C LEU A 84 13.39 -7.29 1.58
N ALA A 85 13.42 -5.97 1.72
CA ALA A 85 12.93 -5.05 0.68
C ALA A 85 13.79 -5.15 -0.59
N GLU A 86 15.12 -5.11 -0.44
CA GLU A 86 16.06 -5.28 -1.56
C GLU A 86 15.88 -6.65 -2.23
N GLU A 87 15.70 -7.71 -1.44
CA GLU A 87 15.46 -9.07 -1.94
C GLU A 87 14.13 -9.17 -2.70
N ALA A 88 13.03 -8.65 -2.14
CA ALA A 88 11.73 -8.59 -2.81
C ALA A 88 11.82 -7.88 -4.16
N ARG A 89 12.54 -6.74 -4.20
CA ARG A 89 12.80 -5.97 -5.41
C ARG A 89 13.55 -6.80 -6.45
N GLY A 90 14.61 -7.48 -6.03
CA GLY A 90 15.42 -8.35 -6.89
C GLY A 90 14.64 -9.54 -7.47
N LEU A 91 13.62 -10.02 -6.76
CA LEU A 91 12.73 -11.09 -7.19
C LEU A 91 11.61 -10.62 -8.13
N GLY A 92 11.42 -9.31 -8.30
CA GLY A 92 10.49 -8.73 -9.26
C GLY A 92 9.32 -7.95 -8.66
N ALA A 93 9.24 -7.80 -7.34
CA ALA A 93 8.26 -6.91 -6.72
C ALA A 93 8.45 -5.46 -7.20
N LYS A 94 7.38 -4.87 -7.73
CA LYS A 94 7.31 -3.50 -8.25
C LYS A 94 6.85 -2.50 -7.19
N ILE A 95 6.07 -2.95 -6.23
CA ILE A 95 5.64 -2.14 -5.09
C ILE A 95 6.04 -2.84 -3.80
N ILE A 96 6.71 -2.12 -2.91
CA ILE A 96 7.09 -2.62 -1.59
C ILE A 96 6.39 -1.77 -0.54
N VAL A 97 5.50 -2.42 0.17
CA VAL A 97 4.76 -1.87 1.31
C VAL A 97 5.40 -2.39 2.59
N VAL A 98 5.43 -1.58 3.65
CA VAL A 98 5.73 -2.06 5.00
C VAL A 98 4.52 -1.85 5.88
N HIS A 99 4.15 -2.91 6.61
CA HIS A 99 3.10 -2.89 7.61
C HIS A 99 3.49 -1.97 8.77
N GLY A 100 2.88 -0.78 8.85
CA GLY A 100 3.22 0.22 9.86
C GLY A 100 2.73 -0.12 11.27
N GLU A 101 3.13 0.70 12.26
CA GLU A 101 2.84 0.52 13.70
C GLU A 101 1.38 0.80 14.10
N THR A 102 0.45 0.20 13.37
CA THR A 102 -0.98 0.39 13.51
C THR A 102 -1.49 0.15 14.94
N MET A 103 -2.65 0.73 15.27
CA MET A 103 -3.19 0.73 16.64
C MET A 103 -3.89 -0.56 17.06
N VAL A 104 -4.20 -1.43 16.10
CA VAL A 104 -5.05 -2.61 16.29
C VAL A 104 -4.27 -3.92 16.32
N GLU A 105 -2.96 -3.85 16.10
CA GLU A 105 -2.09 -5.01 15.94
C GLU A 105 -0.72 -4.81 16.61
N PRO A 106 -0.05 -5.89 17.04
CA PRO A 106 1.16 -5.82 17.87
C PRO A 106 2.45 -5.66 17.03
N VAL A 107 2.54 -4.61 16.23
CA VAL A 107 3.70 -4.33 15.38
C VAL A 107 4.86 -3.76 16.23
N PRO A 108 6.11 -4.25 16.06
CA PRO A 108 7.24 -3.79 16.88
C PRO A 108 7.54 -2.28 16.72
N PRO A 109 7.72 -1.52 17.82
CA PRO A 109 8.13 -0.12 17.74
C PRO A 109 9.50 0.07 17.08
N GLY A 110 9.61 1.08 16.22
CA GLY A 110 10.74 1.34 15.34
C GLY A 110 10.59 0.77 13.93
N THR A 111 9.49 0.08 13.62
CA THR A 111 9.19 -0.45 12.29
C THR A 111 8.98 0.68 11.29
N ASN A 112 8.18 1.69 11.65
CA ASN A 112 7.95 2.87 10.81
C ASN A 112 9.28 3.56 10.42
N ILE A 113 10.13 3.85 11.40
CA ILE A 113 11.43 4.51 11.17
C ILE A 113 12.35 3.67 10.28
N ALA A 114 12.34 2.34 10.41
CA ALA A 114 13.15 1.48 9.57
C ALA A 114 12.63 1.41 8.13
N ALA A 115 11.31 1.33 7.96
CA ALA A 115 10.65 1.40 6.65
C ALA A 115 11.02 2.71 5.93
N LEU A 116 10.83 3.85 6.61
CA LEU A 116 11.09 5.17 6.06
C LEU A 116 12.57 5.43 5.75
N LYS A 117 13.51 4.68 6.33
CA LYS A 117 14.95 4.78 6.01
C LYS A 117 15.38 3.87 4.87
N CYS A 118 14.50 3.01 4.38
CA CYS A 118 14.80 2.04 3.34
C CYS A 118 14.44 2.60 1.97
N GLU A 119 15.41 2.69 1.07
CA GLU A 119 15.24 3.23 -0.29
C GLU A 119 14.29 2.37 -1.17
N ASP A 120 14.22 1.08 -0.89
CA ASP A 120 13.37 0.15 -1.62
C ASP A 120 11.90 0.19 -1.18
N VAL A 121 11.57 0.81 -0.04
CA VAL A 121 10.18 0.90 0.45
C VAL A 121 9.45 2.06 -0.23
N ASP A 122 8.29 1.77 -0.81
CA ASP A 122 7.47 2.74 -1.53
C ASP A 122 6.40 3.35 -0.62
N ILE A 123 5.78 2.51 0.20
CA ILE A 123 4.60 2.86 1.00
C ILE A 123 4.79 2.38 2.45
N LEU A 124 4.60 3.29 3.40
CA LEU A 124 4.36 2.93 4.79
C LEU A 124 2.85 2.81 5.03
N ALA A 125 2.36 1.57 5.08
CA ALA A 125 0.94 1.29 5.26
C ALA A 125 0.49 1.59 6.69
N HIS A 126 -0.73 2.14 6.81
CA HIS A 126 -1.42 2.45 8.07
C HIS A 126 -0.51 2.64 9.30
N PRO A 127 0.29 3.72 9.36
CA PRO A 127 1.41 3.88 10.31
C PRO A 127 1.00 4.06 11.78
N GLY A 128 -0.29 4.03 12.08
CA GLY A 128 -0.82 4.25 13.42
C GLY A 128 -0.64 5.69 13.89
N ILE A 129 -0.22 5.87 15.14
CA ILE A 129 -0.05 7.20 15.75
C ILE A 129 1.30 7.79 15.35
N ILE A 130 1.44 8.10 14.05
CA ILE A 130 2.69 8.60 13.47
C ILE A 130 3.15 9.92 14.13
N SER A 131 4.43 10.05 14.39
CA SER A 131 5.07 11.23 14.99
C SER A 131 5.44 12.28 13.93
N GLN A 132 5.73 13.50 14.38
CA GLN A 132 6.23 14.55 13.48
C GLN A 132 7.56 14.15 12.83
N GLU A 133 8.47 13.53 13.58
CA GLU A 133 9.77 13.06 13.11
C GLU A 133 9.64 12.01 12.00
N GLU A 134 8.69 11.06 12.15
CA GLU A 134 8.42 10.07 11.11
C GLU A 134 7.86 10.70 9.83
N VAL A 135 6.98 11.69 9.94
CA VAL A 135 6.43 12.37 8.75
C VAL A 135 7.50 13.24 8.06
N GLU A 136 8.36 13.92 8.82
CA GLU A 136 9.53 14.62 8.27
C GLU A 136 10.46 13.65 7.54
N LEU A 137 10.67 12.45 8.08
CA LEU A 137 11.47 11.42 7.42
C LEU A 137 10.80 10.91 6.14
N ALA A 138 9.48 10.72 6.13
CA ALA A 138 8.72 10.35 4.93
C ALA A 138 8.86 11.39 3.81
N GLU A 139 8.74 12.67 4.14
CA GLU A 139 8.94 13.77 3.18
C GLU A 139 10.37 13.78 2.61
N ASN A 140 11.38 13.65 3.47
CA ASN A 140 12.79 13.65 3.04
C ASN A 140 13.17 12.45 2.16
N THR A 141 12.53 11.30 2.36
CA THR A 141 12.87 10.05 1.67
C THR A 141 11.97 9.77 0.48
N GLY A 142 10.87 10.52 0.35
CA GLY A 142 9.88 10.33 -0.70
C GLY A 142 8.95 9.14 -0.47
N THR A 143 9.06 8.45 0.68
CA THR A 143 8.16 7.34 1.05
C THR A 143 6.74 7.86 1.22
N TYR A 144 5.77 7.19 0.59
CA TYR A 144 4.37 7.57 0.69
C TYR A 144 3.76 7.09 1.99
N LEU A 145 2.92 7.93 2.60
CA LEU A 145 2.14 7.58 3.79
C LEU A 145 0.72 7.21 3.40
N GLU A 146 0.26 6.05 3.85
CA GLU A 146 -1.05 5.54 3.49
C GLU A 146 -2.17 6.13 4.36
N ILE A 147 -3.25 6.55 3.69
CA ILE A 147 -4.59 6.67 4.24
C ILE A 147 -5.32 5.39 3.85
N THR A 148 -5.75 4.58 4.81
CA THR A 148 -6.44 3.32 4.49
C THR A 148 -7.95 3.40 4.76
N SER A 149 -8.76 2.71 3.96
CA SER A 149 -10.18 2.47 4.31
C SER A 149 -10.35 1.34 5.33
N ARG A 150 -9.31 0.53 5.56
CA ARG A 150 -9.40 -0.68 6.38
C ARG A 150 -9.85 -0.39 7.80
N ARG A 151 -10.87 -1.15 8.22
CA ARG A 151 -11.48 -1.00 9.54
C ARG A 151 -10.46 -1.20 10.65
N GLY A 152 -10.37 -0.21 11.54
CA GLY A 152 -9.46 -0.26 12.69
C GLY A 152 -8.16 0.49 12.40
N HIS A 153 -7.48 0.17 11.29
CA HIS A 153 -6.30 0.92 10.84
C HIS A 153 -6.63 2.38 10.50
N SER A 154 -7.79 2.60 9.87
CA SER A 154 -8.30 3.93 9.47
C SER A 154 -8.56 4.91 10.62
N LEU A 155 -8.60 4.43 11.87
CA LEU A 155 -8.84 5.26 13.06
C LEU A 155 -7.76 6.36 13.26
N THR A 156 -6.60 6.20 12.64
CA THR A 156 -5.47 7.12 12.77
C THR A 156 -5.27 8.05 11.57
N ASN A 157 -6.05 7.88 10.50
CA ASN A 157 -5.92 8.65 9.25
C ASN A 157 -5.88 10.16 9.48
N GLY A 158 -6.72 10.70 10.37
CA GLY A 158 -6.76 12.14 10.63
C GLY A 158 -5.47 12.71 11.21
N ARG A 159 -4.68 11.89 11.94
CA ARG A 159 -3.36 12.30 12.41
C ARG A 159 -2.34 12.26 11.28
N VAL A 160 -2.37 11.23 10.45
CA VAL A 160 -1.50 11.08 9.26
C VAL A 160 -1.71 12.27 8.33
N VAL A 161 -2.95 12.54 7.94
CA VAL A 161 -3.32 13.66 7.05
C VAL A 161 -2.88 15.00 7.62
N LYS A 162 -3.19 15.27 8.90
CA LYS A 162 -2.84 16.55 9.53
C LYS A 162 -1.33 16.81 9.47
N LEU A 163 -0.52 15.85 9.91
CA LEU A 163 0.93 16.04 9.96
C LEU A 163 1.54 16.07 8.56
N ALA A 164 1.08 15.21 7.65
CA ALA A 164 1.56 15.18 6.27
C ALA A 164 1.25 16.49 5.55
N GLY A 165 0.07 17.08 5.76
CA GLY A 165 -0.27 18.40 5.20
C GLY A 165 0.54 19.55 5.78
N GLU A 166 0.89 19.50 7.08
CA GLU A 166 1.75 20.52 7.72
C GLU A 166 3.22 20.46 7.22
N ILE A 167 3.70 19.27 6.86
CA ILE A 167 5.11 19.01 6.53
C ILE A 167 5.37 18.94 5.02
N GLY A 168 4.38 18.47 4.24
CA GLY A 168 4.51 18.21 2.81
C GLY A 168 4.83 16.76 2.44
N ALA A 169 4.59 15.79 3.33
CA ALA A 169 4.77 14.38 3.01
C ALA A 169 3.71 13.88 2.01
N LYS A 170 4.11 12.97 1.12
CA LYS A 170 3.21 12.43 0.10
C LYS A 170 2.20 11.45 0.71
N LEU A 171 0.96 11.54 0.28
CA LEU A 171 -0.17 10.73 0.74
C LEU A 171 -0.78 9.94 -0.41
N LEU A 172 -1.37 8.79 -0.11
CA LEU A 172 -2.21 8.03 -1.05
C LEU A 172 -3.35 7.31 -0.31
N VAL A 173 -4.34 6.80 -1.04
CA VAL A 173 -5.49 6.10 -0.47
C VAL A 173 -5.63 4.68 -1.00
N ASN A 174 -5.36 3.69 -0.14
CA ASN A 174 -5.55 2.27 -0.45
C ASN A 174 -6.62 1.63 0.44
N THR A 175 -6.99 0.40 0.12
CA THR A 175 -8.00 -0.34 0.90
C THR A 175 -7.41 -1.27 1.95
N ASP A 176 -6.19 -1.79 1.74
CA ASP A 176 -5.68 -2.92 2.51
C ASP A 176 -6.71 -4.09 2.49
N ALA A 177 -7.23 -4.36 1.28
CA ALA A 177 -8.35 -5.27 1.09
C ALA A 177 -7.94 -6.73 1.32
N HIS A 178 -8.65 -7.40 2.23
CA HIS A 178 -8.48 -8.84 2.50
C HIS A 178 -9.72 -9.63 2.08
N SER A 179 -10.90 -9.04 2.27
CA SER A 179 -12.19 -9.62 1.89
C SER A 179 -12.79 -8.83 0.73
N PRO A 180 -13.73 -9.40 -0.04
CA PRO A 180 -14.35 -8.65 -1.14
C PRO A 180 -15.03 -7.34 -0.74
N ASP A 181 -15.60 -7.30 0.47
CA ASP A 181 -16.31 -6.14 0.99
C ASP A 181 -15.37 -5.00 1.42
N ASP A 182 -14.05 -5.22 1.37
CA ASP A 182 -13.04 -4.17 1.65
C ASP A 182 -12.74 -3.33 0.39
N LEU A 183 -13.01 -3.83 -0.82
CA LEU A 183 -12.84 -3.04 -2.05
C LEU A 183 -13.81 -1.87 -2.09
N ILE A 184 -13.35 -0.72 -2.56
CA ILE A 184 -14.14 0.51 -2.64
C ILE A 184 -14.06 1.14 -4.01
N THR A 185 -15.10 1.87 -4.40
CA THR A 185 -15.11 2.69 -5.61
C THR A 185 -14.21 3.92 -5.49
N TYR A 186 -13.94 4.59 -6.62
CA TYR A 186 -13.24 5.87 -6.62
C TYR A 186 -13.96 6.92 -5.74
N GLN A 187 -15.28 7.02 -5.81
CA GLN A 187 -16.08 7.98 -5.03
C GLN A 187 -16.05 7.69 -3.53
N GLU A 188 -16.02 6.41 -3.15
CA GLU A 188 -15.83 6.02 -1.75
C GLU A 188 -14.42 6.39 -1.26
N SER A 189 -13.40 6.26 -2.11
CA SER A 189 -12.04 6.70 -1.74
C SER A 189 -11.92 8.22 -1.56
N GLU A 190 -12.64 9.03 -2.35
CA GLU A 190 -12.78 10.47 -2.11
C GLU A 190 -13.43 10.74 -0.75
N ALA A 191 -14.50 9.99 -0.41
CA ALA A 191 -15.17 10.13 0.88
C ALA A 191 -14.26 9.74 2.05
N ILE A 192 -13.42 8.70 1.90
CA ILE A 192 -12.42 8.31 2.90
C ILE A 192 -11.37 9.41 3.08
N ALA A 193 -10.83 9.97 2.00
CA ALA A 193 -9.86 11.06 2.07
C ALA A 193 -10.42 12.32 2.73
N LEU A 194 -11.60 12.78 2.30
CA LEU A 194 -12.29 13.91 2.90
C LEU A 194 -12.64 13.63 4.38
N GLY A 195 -13.10 12.42 4.69
CA GLY A 195 -13.39 11.99 6.06
C GLY A 195 -12.15 11.94 6.96
N ALA A 196 -10.98 11.65 6.39
CA ALA A 196 -9.70 11.75 7.08
C ALA A 196 -9.24 13.20 7.29
N GLY A 197 -9.84 14.17 6.60
CA GLY A 197 -9.53 15.60 6.73
C GLY A 197 -8.62 16.15 5.63
N CYS A 198 -8.53 15.46 4.48
CA CYS A 198 -7.89 16.05 3.30
C CYS A 198 -8.75 17.19 2.74
N ASP A 199 -8.09 18.22 2.21
CA ASP A 199 -8.77 19.28 1.46
C ASP A 199 -9.21 18.77 0.08
N GLU A 200 -10.31 19.32 -0.46
CA GLU A 200 -10.83 18.95 -1.79
C GLU A 200 -9.78 19.14 -2.90
N ASP A 201 -8.97 20.20 -2.80
CA ASP A 201 -7.92 20.52 -3.77
C ASP A 201 -6.77 19.49 -3.77
N ALA A 202 -6.64 18.67 -2.73
CA ALA A 202 -5.61 17.63 -2.63
C ALA A 202 -6.07 16.28 -3.21
N LEU A 203 -7.37 16.10 -3.49
CA LEU A 203 -7.93 14.81 -3.89
C LEU A 203 -7.32 14.27 -5.18
N GLU A 204 -7.13 15.14 -6.20
CA GLU A 204 -6.51 14.74 -7.46
C GLU A 204 -5.09 14.22 -7.23
N THR A 205 -4.30 14.92 -6.42
CA THR A 205 -2.94 14.52 -6.12
C THR A 205 -2.86 13.20 -5.36
N ILE A 206 -3.64 13.02 -4.29
CA ILE A 206 -3.53 11.81 -3.45
C ILE A 206 -4.17 10.56 -4.09
N LEU A 207 -5.19 10.74 -4.95
CA LEU A 207 -5.89 9.61 -5.58
C LEU A 207 -5.37 9.28 -6.97
N LYS A 208 -4.67 10.21 -7.63
CA LYS A 208 -4.16 10.01 -9.01
C LYS A 208 -2.68 10.31 -9.13
N ASP A 209 -2.24 11.54 -8.89
CA ASP A 209 -0.87 11.93 -9.24
C ASP A 209 0.16 11.13 -8.44
N ASN A 210 -0.09 10.95 -7.15
CA ASN A 210 0.79 10.23 -6.23
C ASN A 210 0.87 8.73 -6.57
N PRO A 211 -0.24 7.99 -6.70
CA PRO A 211 -0.20 6.61 -7.17
C PRO A 211 0.47 6.45 -8.55
N ASN A 212 0.15 7.32 -9.52
CA ASN A 212 0.80 7.26 -10.85
C ASN A 212 2.30 7.54 -10.79
N SER A 213 2.75 8.45 -9.91
CA SER A 213 4.18 8.70 -9.73
C SER A 213 4.91 7.44 -9.27
N ILE A 214 4.32 6.65 -8.36
CA ILE A 214 4.88 5.34 -7.96
C ILE A 214 4.97 4.41 -9.16
N LEU A 215 3.92 4.33 -9.97
CA LEU A 215 3.90 3.48 -11.16
C LEU A 215 4.97 3.90 -12.18
N GLU A 216 5.11 5.19 -12.47
CA GLU A 216 6.12 5.72 -13.40
C GLU A 216 7.56 5.49 -12.92
N GLU A 217 7.77 5.49 -11.60
CA GLU A 217 9.09 5.25 -11.00
C GLU A 217 9.47 3.76 -10.96
N ARG A 218 8.48 2.85 -10.93
CA ARG A 218 8.70 1.42 -10.64
C ARG A 218 8.34 0.45 -11.77
N VAL A 219 7.42 0.79 -12.67
CA VAL A 219 6.84 -0.09 -13.71
C VAL A 219 7.40 0.25 -15.09
#